data_AF-A0A9P7A4Q3-F1
#
_entry.id   AF-A0A9P7A4Q3-F1
#
_cell.length_a   1.000
_cell.length_b   1.000
_cell.length_c   1.000
_cell.angle_alpha   90.00
_cell.angle_beta   90.00
_cell.angle_gamma   90.00
#
_symmetry.space_group_name_H-M   'P 1'
#
loop_
_entity.id
_entity.type
_entity.pdbx_description
1 polymer ?
#
loop_
_entity_poly.entity_id
_entity_poly.type
_entity_poly.pdbx_seq_one_letter_code
_entity_poly.pdbx_strand_id
1 'polypeptide(L)'
;MIQQWEAVYVTEIKRCGEVLQRHRCRPVCHKYGNDDRCRFLFPHEIVEASSFDPETNSVVLMCRDANVNYFNPYILVFCRHNHDIKCILSGRGAKAAMFYISDYITKMDVKTYEVLSLL
;
A
#
# COMPACT_ATOMS: atom_id res chain seq x y z
N MET A 1 -28.03 -20.42 -1.09
CA MET A 1 -27.93 -18.95 -1.24
C MET A 1 -26.56 -18.42 -0.82
N ILE A 2 -26.13 -18.65 0.43
CA ILE A 2 -24.82 -18.18 0.94
C ILE A 2 -23.63 -18.86 0.22
N GLN A 3 -23.63 -20.18 0.06
CA GLN A 3 -22.53 -20.90 -0.61
C GLN A 3 -22.30 -20.47 -2.06
N GLN A 4 -23.37 -20.13 -2.78
CA GLN A 4 -23.26 -19.63 -4.15
C GLN A 4 -22.63 -18.24 -4.19
N TRP A 5 -23.00 -17.37 -3.24
CA TRP A 5 -22.38 -16.06 -3.10
C TRP A 5 -20.89 -16.17 -2.76
N GLU A 6 -20.51 -17.06 -1.84
CA GLU A 6 -19.10 -17.30 -1.47
C GLU A 6 -18.26 -17.74 -2.67
N ALA A 7 -18.78 -18.65 -3.50
CA ALA A 7 -18.08 -19.11 -4.70
C ALA A 7 -17.85 -17.96 -5.70
N VAL A 8 -18.85 -17.11 -5.90
CA VAL A 8 -18.73 -15.90 -6.74
C VAL A 8 -17.73 -14.93 -6.13
N TYR A 9 -17.81 -14.68 -4.83
CA TYR A 9 -16.93 -13.77 -4.11
C TYR A 9 -15.45 -14.16 -4.23
N VAL A 10 -15.11 -15.43 -3.99
CA VAL A 10 -13.73 -15.95 -4.15
C VAL A 10 -13.23 -15.80 -5.59
N THR A 11 -14.10 -16.04 -6.56
CA THR A 11 -13.77 -15.87 -7.99
C THR A 11 -13.50 -14.40 -8.32
N GLU A 12 -14.34 -13.50 -7.83
CA GLU A 12 -14.19 -12.06 -8.05
C GLU A 12 -12.93 -11.50 -7.37
N ILE A 13 -12.54 -12.01 -6.18
CA ILE A 13 -11.27 -11.64 -5.54
C ILE A 13 -10.09 -11.95 -6.46
N LYS A 14 -10.02 -13.18 -6.99
CA LYS A 14 -8.92 -13.59 -7.88
C LYS A 14 -8.89 -12.73 -9.14
N ARG A 15 -10.03 -12.60 -9.81
CA ARG A 15 -10.15 -11.80 -11.04
C ARG A 15 -9.76 -10.34 -10.81
N CYS A 16 -10.31 -9.71 -9.78
CA CYS A 16 -10.01 -8.32 -9.45
C CYS A 16 -8.56 -8.14 -8.98
N GLY A 17 -8.01 -9.10 -8.23
CA GLY A 17 -6.63 -9.06 -7.75
C GLY A 17 -5.65 -9.04 -8.92
N GLU A 18 -5.85 -9.95 -9.87
CA GLU A 18 -5.03 -10.04 -11.09
C GLU A 18 -5.13 -8.79 -11.97
N VAL A 19 -6.34 -8.25 -12.17
CA VAL A 19 -6.56 -7.13 -13.09
C VAL A 19 -6.20 -5.79 -12.46
N LEU A 20 -6.51 -5.60 -11.17
CA LEU A 20 -6.46 -4.29 -10.52
C LEU A 20 -5.30 -4.14 -9.55
N GLN A 21 -4.81 -5.22 -8.94
CA GLN A 21 -3.78 -5.16 -7.89
C GLN A 21 -2.40 -5.63 -8.34
N ARG A 22 -2.31 -6.35 -9.45
CA ARG A 22 -1.02 -6.80 -9.98
C ARG A 22 -0.19 -5.62 -10.48
N HIS A 23 0.96 -5.45 -9.87
CA HIS A 23 1.97 -4.49 -10.29
C HIS A 23 2.67 -4.96 -11.55
N ARG A 24 2.89 -4.02 -12.47
CA ARG A 24 3.85 -4.13 -13.57
C ARG A 24 4.58 -2.81 -13.64
N CYS A 25 5.91 -2.84 -13.58
CA CYS A 25 6.69 -1.62 -13.67
C CYS A 25 6.36 -0.85 -14.95
N ARG A 26 6.24 0.47 -14.79
CA ARG A 26 5.99 1.45 -15.87
C ARG A 26 6.96 2.62 -15.69
N PRO A 27 7.11 3.53 -16.66
CA PRO A 27 8.02 4.68 -16.52
C PRO A 27 7.78 5.51 -15.24
N VAL A 28 6.55 5.57 -14.74
CA VAL A 28 6.23 6.24 -13.46
C VAL A 28 6.95 5.64 -12.25
N CYS A 29 7.27 4.34 -12.29
CA CYS A 29 7.98 3.63 -11.23
C CYS A 29 9.42 4.12 -11.06
N HIS A 30 9.99 4.71 -12.10
CA HIS A 30 11.38 5.18 -12.12
C HIS A 30 11.50 6.71 -12.02
N LYS A 31 10.40 7.39 -11.72
CA LYS A 31 10.43 8.83 -11.46
C LYS A 31 11.19 9.17 -10.18
N TYR A 32 11.67 10.41 -10.12
CA TYR A 32 12.32 11.01 -8.94
C TYR A 32 13.61 10.28 -8.54
N GLY A 33 14.43 9.90 -9.52
CA GLY A 33 15.74 9.27 -9.30
C GLY A 33 15.68 7.81 -8.86
N ASN A 34 14.59 7.10 -9.18
CA ASN A 34 14.47 5.66 -8.92
C ASN A 34 14.80 4.85 -10.19
N ASP A 35 15.97 5.08 -10.78
CA ASP A 35 16.34 4.49 -12.08
C ASP A 35 16.60 2.97 -11.98
N ASP A 36 17.13 2.52 -10.84
CA ASP A 36 17.55 1.14 -10.58
C ASP A 36 16.49 0.30 -9.83
N ARG A 37 15.47 0.95 -9.25
CA ARG A 37 14.46 0.29 -8.41
C ARG A 37 13.06 0.82 -8.65
N CYS A 38 12.04 0.02 -8.36
CA CYS A 38 10.66 0.52 -8.39
C CYS A 38 10.42 1.41 -7.17
N ARG A 39 10.05 2.68 -7.39
CA ARG A 39 9.72 3.62 -6.30
C ARG A 39 8.57 3.15 -5.40
N PHE A 40 7.73 2.23 -5.90
CA PHE A 40 6.61 1.65 -5.15
C PHE A 40 7.02 0.39 -4.36
N LEU A 41 8.33 0.10 -4.28
CA LEU A 41 8.91 -0.99 -3.49
C LEU A 41 8.43 -2.38 -3.93
N PHE A 42 8.31 -2.57 -5.24
CA PHE A 42 8.15 -3.87 -5.88
C PHE A 42 9.50 -4.40 -6.38
N PRO A 43 9.73 -5.73 -6.32
CA PRO A 43 8.87 -6.75 -5.71
C PRO A 43 8.83 -6.64 -4.17
N HIS A 44 7.69 -6.98 -3.57
CA HIS A 44 7.59 -7.14 -2.11
C HIS A 44 8.37 -8.37 -1.64
N GLU A 45 8.76 -8.36 -0.37
CA GLU A 45 9.31 -9.54 0.28
C GLU A 45 8.25 -10.64 0.37
N ILE A 46 8.62 -11.87 -0.01
CA ILE A 46 7.76 -13.04 0.17
C ILE A 46 7.84 -13.48 1.63
N VAL A 47 6.68 -13.59 2.25
CA VAL A 47 6.53 -14.02 3.65
C VAL A 47 5.56 -15.20 3.68
N GLU A 48 6.07 -16.37 4.01
CA GLU A 48 5.30 -17.64 3.96
C GLU A 48 4.13 -17.67 4.95
N ALA A 49 4.31 -17.08 6.14
CA ALA A 49 3.30 -17.01 7.19
C ALA A 49 3.44 -15.72 7.99
N SER A 50 2.31 -15.16 8.40
CA SER A 50 2.30 -13.97 9.27
C SER A 50 2.93 -14.31 10.62
N SER A 51 3.70 -13.37 11.16
CA SER A 51 4.35 -13.53 12.46
C SER A 51 4.34 -12.20 13.23
N PHE A 52 4.54 -12.28 14.54
CA PHE A 52 4.80 -11.12 15.36
C PHE A 52 6.29 -11.11 15.71
N ASP A 53 6.93 -9.98 15.46
CA ASP A 53 8.30 -9.70 15.85
C ASP A 53 8.32 -8.94 17.19
N PRO A 54 8.72 -9.59 18.29
CA PRO A 54 8.75 -8.98 19.62
C PRO A 54 9.86 -7.94 19.79
N GLU A 55 10.93 -7.97 18.98
CA GLU A 55 12.02 -6.99 19.07
C GLU A 55 11.55 -5.62 18.56
N THR A 56 10.86 -5.62 17.43
CA THR A 56 10.34 -4.39 16.81
C THR A 56 8.90 -4.06 17.23
N ASN A 57 8.24 -4.95 17.97
CA ASN A 57 6.82 -4.90 18.30
C ASN A 57 5.95 -4.72 17.04
N SER A 58 6.26 -5.49 16.00
CA SER A 58 5.62 -5.40 14.69
C SER A 58 5.00 -6.72 14.25
N VAL A 59 4.01 -6.64 13.38
CA VAL A 59 3.32 -7.78 12.77
C VAL A 59 3.75 -7.82 11.33
N VAL A 60 4.42 -8.91 10.96
CA VAL A 60 4.74 -9.22 9.57
C VAL A 60 3.56 -9.97 8.99
N LEU A 61 3.01 -9.47 7.88
CA LEU A 61 1.89 -10.10 7.20
C LEU A 61 2.40 -11.04 6.11
N MET A 62 1.76 -12.20 5.99
CA MET A 62 2.00 -13.15 4.90
C MET A 62 1.86 -12.47 3.53
N CYS A 63 2.84 -12.69 2.66
CA CYS A 63 2.87 -12.22 1.28
C CYS A 63 3.30 -13.38 0.38
N ARG A 64 2.37 -13.90 -0.44
CA ARG A 64 2.63 -15.05 -1.33
C ARG A 64 2.89 -14.67 -2.79
N ASP A 65 2.61 -13.41 -3.15
CA ASP A 65 2.90 -12.87 -4.48
C ASP A 65 3.51 -11.49 -4.31
N ALA A 66 4.80 -11.40 -4.61
CA ALA A 66 5.59 -10.20 -4.45
C ALA A 66 5.15 -9.04 -5.37
N ASN A 67 4.37 -9.33 -6.40
CA ASN A 67 3.93 -8.36 -7.40
C ASN A 67 2.45 -8.00 -7.29
N VAL A 68 1.83 -8.25 -6.13
CA VAL A 68 0.44 -7.87 -5.86
C VAL A 68 0.42 -6.97 -4.63
N ASN A 69 -0.33 -5.86 -4.71
CA ASN A 69 -0.53 -4.97 -3.56
C ASN A 69 -1.12 -5.71 -2.36
N TYR A 70 -0.89 -5.18 -1.15
CA TYR A 70 -1.65 -5.57 0.02
C TYR A 70 -3.07 -5.01 -0.09
N PHE A 71 -4.06 -5.85 -0.42
CA PHE A 71 -5.44 -5.42 -0.63
C PHE A 71 -6.39 -6.06 0.38
N ASN A 72 -7.52 -5.42 0.63
CA ASN A 72 -8.61 -6.03 1.39
C ASN A 72 -9.62 -6.67 0.42
N PRO A 73 -9.94 -7.97 0.54
CA PRO A 73 -10.83 -8.66 -0.38
C PRO A 73 -12.22 -8.03 -0.52
N TYR A 74 -12.78 -7.48 0.56
CA TYR A 74 -14.10 -6.84 0.53
C TYR A 74 -14.03 -5.51 -0.22
N ILE A 75 -13.08 -4.64 0.13
CA ILE A 75 -12.88 -3.37 -0.58
C ILE A 75 -12.63 -3.65 -2.06
N LEU A 76 -11.84 -4.67 -2.39
CA LEU A 76 -11.55 -5.03 -3.77
C LEU A 76 -12.81 -5.41 -4.56
N VAL A 77 -13.64 -6.31 -4.04
CA VAL A 77 -14.83 -6.80 -4.76
C VAL A 77 -15.91 -5.72 -4.86
N PHE A 78 -16.12 -4.94 -3.80
CA PHE A 78 -17.18 -3.92 -3.77
C PHE A 78 -16.78 -2.63 -4.49
N CYS A 79 -15.53 -2.18 -4.36
CA CYS A 79 -15.09 -0.90 -4.92
C CYS A 79 -14.36 -1.06 -6.27
N ARG A 80 -13.82 -2.24 -6.59
CA ARG A 80 -13.20 -2.59 -7.89
C ARG A 80 -12.16 -1.59 -8.40
N HIS A 81 -11.32 -1.08 -7.50
CA HIS A 81 -10.17 -0.25 -7.85
C HIS A 81 -8.89 -0.70 -7.16
N ASN A 82 -7.76 -0.26 -7.71
CA ASN A 82 -6.44 -0.43 -7.11
C ASN A 82 -6.41 0.22 -5.72
N HIS A 83 -5.85 -0.48 -4.72
CA HIS A 83 -5.61 0.06 -3.40
C HIS A 83 -4.50 -0.75 -2.73
N ASP A 84 -3.75 -0.10 -1.84
CA ASP A 84 -2.64 -0.70 -1.11
C ASP A 84 -2.79 -0.31 0.37
N ILE A 85 -2.92 -1.32 1.22
CA ILE A 85 -3.18 -1.19 2.65
C ILE A 85 -1.94 -1.65 3.39
N LYS A 86 -1.35 -0.74 4.15
CA LYS A 86 -0.16 -1.03 4.96
C LYS A 86 -0.47 -0.84 6.44
N CYS A 87 0.04 -1.75 7.25
CA CYS A 87 -0.02 -1.63 8.69
C CYS A 87 1.15 -0.75 9.16
N ILE A 88 0.85 0.31 9.93
CA ILE A 88 1.87 1.21 10.48
C ILE A 88 1.94 0.96 11.97
N LEU A 89 2.98 0.27 12.40
CA LEU A 89 3.08 -0.27 13.75
C LEU A 89 4.02 0.50 14.67
N SER A 90 4.86 1.40 14.12
CA SER A 90 5.75 2.23 14.93
C SER A 90 5.15 3.63 15.15
N GLY A 91 5.27 4.18 16.36
CA GLY A 91 4.83 5.55 16.65
C GLY A 91 5.54 6.61 15.80
N ARG A 92 6.82 6.37 15.46
CA ARG A 92 7.57 7.22 14.51
C ARG A 92 7.00 7.14 13.10
N GLY A 93 6.72 5.93 12.60
CA GLY A 93 6.10 5.72 11.30
C GLY A 93 4.69 6.31 11.23
N ALA A 94 3.90 6.17 12.29
CA ALA A 94 2.57 6.75 12.39
C ALA A 94 2.63 8.29 12.31
N LYS A 95 3.55 8.91 13.06
CA LYS A 95 3.77 10.37 13.02
C LYS A 95 4.20 10.84 11.63
N ALA A 96 5.15 10.15 11.00
CA ALA A 96 5.59 10.48 9.64
C ALA A 96 4.44 10.36 8.62
N ALA A 97 3.65 9.28 8.69
CA ALA A 97 2.50 9.07 7.83
C ALA A 97 1.42 10.14 8.04
N MET A 98 1.13 10.51 9.28
CA MET A 98 0.17 11.59 9.57
C MET A 98 0.59 12.90 8.93
N PHE A 99 1.85 13.32 9.07
CA PHE A 99 2.33 14.54 8.42
C PHE A 99 2.28 14.45 6.90
N TYR A 100 2.74 13.34 6.31
CA TYR A 100 2.69 13.13 4.87
C TYR A 100 1.25 13.19 4.32
N ILE A 101 0.31 12.50 4.97
CA ILE A 101 -1.10 12.50 4.58
C ILE A 101 -1.70 13.90 4.73
N SER A 102 -1.40 14.58 5.83
CA SER A 102 -1.92 15.93 6.09
C SER A 102 -1.42 16.92 5.04
N ASP A 103 -0.13 16.91 4.73
CA ASP A 103 0.48 17.74 3.69
C ASP A 103 -0.13 17.46 2.31
N TYR A 104 -0.32 16.19 1.98
CA TYR A 104 -0.92 15.78 0.71
C TYR A 104 -2.40 16.14 0.57
N ILE A 105 -3.19 16.02 1.65
CA ILE A 105 -4.63 16.36 1.65
C ILE A 105 -4.82 17.87 1.62
N THR A 106 -4.09 18.59 2.48
CA THR A 106 -4.21 20.05 2.58
C THR A 106 -3.63 20.76 1.37
N LYS A 107 -2.64 20.15 0.69
CA LYS A 107 -1.90 20.74 -0.44
C LYS A 107 -1.50 22.18 -0.15
N MET A 108 -0.92 22.42 1.03
CA MET A 108 -0.51 23.77 1.39
C MET A 108 0.47 24.28 0.35
N ASP A 109 0.06 25.35 -0.35
CA ASP A 109 0.89 25.97 -1.40
C ASP A 109 2.15 26.64 -0.81
N VAL A 110 2.06 27.00 0.48
CA VAL A 110 3.10 27.75 1.18
C VAL A 110 4.21 26.82 1.62
N LYS A 111 5.39 26.99 1.03
CA LYS A 111 6.57 26.19 1.35
C LYS A 111 7.21 26.69 2.63
N THR A 112 7.90 25.80 3.35
CA THR A 112 8.54 26.13 4.63
C THR A 112 9.48 27.34 4.55
N TYR A 113 10.16 27.55 3.42
CA TYR A 113 11.02 28.73 3.24
C TYR A 113 10.25 30.05 3.15
N GLU A 114 9.01 30.03 2.66
CA GLU A 114 8.17 31.22 2.55
C GLU A 114 7.71 31.65 3.94
N VAL A 115 7.32 30.68 4.79
CA VAL A 115 7.03 30.94 6.21
C VAL A 115 8.25 31.48 6.94
N LEU A 116 9.43 30.89 6.69
CA LEU A 116 10.67 31.33 7.33
C LEU A 116 11.10 32.73 6.89
N SER A 117 10.76 33.16 5.67
CA SER A 117 11.06 34.52 5.17
C SER A 117 10.20 35.62 5.80
N LEU A 118 9.15 35.25 6.53
CA LEU A 118 8.26 36.17 7.24
C LEU A 118 8.65 36.35 8.72
N LEU A 119 9.66 35.61 9.20
CA LEU A 119 10.25 35.74 10.54
C LEU A 119 11.50 36.64 10.48
#